data_AF-A0A3B0Z5Y2-F1
#
_entry.id   AF-A0A3B0Z5Y2-F1
#
_cell.length_a   1.000
_cell.length_b   1.000
_cell.length_c   1.000
_cell.angle_alpha   90.00
_cell.angle_beta   90.00
_cell.angle_gamma   90.00
#
_symmetry.space_group_name_H-M   'P 1'
#
loop_
_entity.id
_entity.type
_entity.pdbx_description
1 polymer ?
#
loop_
_entity_poly.entity_id
_entity_poly.type
_entity_poly.pdbx_seq_one_letter_code
_entity_poly.pdbx_strand_id
1 'polypeptide(L)'
;MINVRDQTNNVQIYMCWGFVLFLLIIAANIDEAKAMSKAIKNIELAPVNIKGVEGIQNIRLFETTEGILAFTSATGKLSTATNHQLIVSENIIAPDFVQQNTTLTINQLLAAHSAWDVNVTTNQSYAFVAEFAGGATNQLFYYNQDSQGTPFTDKYPFNSFSNPRFSRGGREGSQVEVSAILDNEKLVVFPNLTNTKNAHYVEIGEWDSGVLLHAKQSYAVIAKRLHSGESRHDVMPGVIELFELDSQFKPKGAIISPVLANTVYEYDADILFINDKFKYIIFSTGEDKPLLGVYDSNSNVYSEIMLSGQFDKGNLTRPSILVTTTHVYIAVIEARLTKNARVLMGSLRLN
;
A
#
# COMPACT_ATOMS: atom_id res chain seq x y z
N MET A 1 29.72 -64.99 -14.53
CA MET A 1 28.27 -64.76 -14.72
C MET A 1 27.77 -64.01 -13.49
N ILE A 2 27.65 -62.69 -13.59
CA ILE A 2 27.08 -61.86 -12.52
C ILE A 2 25.57 -61.95 -12.64
N ASN A 3 24.92 -62.22 -11.51
CA ASN A 3 23.53 -62.63 -11.41
C ASN A 3 22.59 -61.45 -11.77
N VAL A 4 22.13 -61.39 -13.02
CA VAL A 4 21.27 -60.31 -13.57
C VAL A 4 19.89 -60.24 -12.87
N ARG A 5 19.50 -61.28 -12.12
CA ARG A 5 18.25 -61.30 -11.34
C ARG A 5 18.28 -60.44 -10.07
N ASP A 6 19.44 -60.14 -9.49
CA ASP A 6 19.51 -59.30 -8.28
C ASP A 6 19.40 -57.81 -8.58
N GLN A 7 19.81 -57.37 -9.78
CA GLN A 7 19.75 -55.95 -10.14
C GLN A 7 18.34 -55.47 -10.49
N THR A 8 17.48 -56.34 -11.03
CA THR A 8 16.09 -55.99 -11.38
C THR A 8 15.20 -55.79 -10.16
N ASN A 9 15.39 -56.59 -9.10
CA ASN A 9 14.69 -56.41 -7.83
C ASN A 9 15.07 -55.10 -7.13
N ASN A 10 16.36 -54.72 -7.16
CA ASN A 10 16.81 -53.47 -6.56
C ASN A 10 16.23 -52.24 -7.29
N VAL A 11 16.17 -52.26 -8.63
CA VAL A 11 15.60 -51.15 -9.42
C VAL A 11 14.10 -50.94 -9.15
N GLN A 12 13.33 -52.03 -8.99
CA GLN A 12 11.91 -51.92 -8.62
C GLN A 12 11.72 -51.37 -7.21
N ILE A 13 12.57 -51.79 -6.25
CA ILE A 13 12.54 -51.27 -4.89
C ILE A 13 12.83 -49.76 -4.88
N TYR A 14 13.87 -49.28 -5.58
CA TYR A 14 14.18 -47.85 -5.65
C TYR A 14 13.10 -47.01 -6.33
N MET A 15 12.42 -47.53 -7.37
CA MET A 15 11.28 -46.84 -7.98
C MET A 15 10.07 -46.75 -7.02
N CYS A 16 9.77 -47.82 -6.28
CA CYS A 16 8.70 -47.79 -5.29
C CYS A 16 9.00 -46.78 -4.17
N TRP A 17 10.22 -46.74 -3.65
CA TRP A 17 10.61 -45.75 -2.64
C TRP A 17 10.62 -44.31 -3.18
N GLY A 18 11.09 -44.10 -4.41
CA GLY A 18 11.05 -42.79 -5.06
C GLY A 18 9.62 -42.27 -5.29
N PHE A 19 8.70 -43.15 -5.68
CA PHE A 19 7.29 -42.80 -5.85
C PHE A 19 6.60 -42.50 -4.51
N VAL A 20 6.88 -43.27 -3.46
CA VAL A 20 6.37 -43.00 -2.11
C VAL A 20 6.90 -41.67 -1.57
N LEU A 21 8.19 -41.38 -1.77
CA LEU A 21 8.79 -40.11 -1.36
C LEU A 21 8.18 -38.93 -2.13
N PHE A 22 7.94 -39.08 -3.44
CA PHE A 22 7.28 -38.08 -4.27
C PHE A 22 5.84 -37.81 -3.80
N LEU A 23 5.07 -38.87 -3.50
CA LEU A 23 3.72 -38.74 -2.94
C LEU A 23 3.73 -38.10 -1.55
N LEU A 24 4.71 -38.39 -0.70
CA LEU A 24 4.88 -37.75 0.61
C LEU A 24 5.22 -36.26 0.48
N ILE A 25 6.06 -35.88 -0.49
CA ILE A 25 6.37 -34.47 -0.79
C ILE A 25 5.11 -33.74 -1.30
N ILE A 26 4.33 -34.38 -2.19
CA ILE A 26 3.06 -33.82 -2.65
C ILE A 26 2.07 -33.70 -1.49
N ALA A 27 1.94 -34.73 -0.65
CA ALA A 27 1.05 -34.71 0.51
C ALA A 27 1.45 -33.65 1.53
N ALA A 28 2.75 -33.50 1.83
CA ALA A 28 3.27 -32.46 2.71
C ALA A 28 3.00 -31.05 2.16
N ASN A 29 3.20 -30.83 0.85
CA ASN A 29 2.85 -29.56 0.21
C ASN A 29 1.34 -29.30 0.21
N ILE A 30 0.52 -30.34 0.02
CA ILE A 30 -0.95 -30.24 0.11
C ILE A 30 -1.39 -29.97 1.56
N ASP A 31 -0.72 -30.54 2.56
CA ASP A 31 -1.03 -30.32 3.97
C ASP A 31 -0.55 -28.95 4.46
N GLU A 32 0.57 -28.42 3.95
CA GLU A 32 0.96 -27.01 4.16
C GLU A 32 -0.05 -26.05 3.51
N ALA A 33 -0.46 -26.32 2.26
CA ALA A 33 -1.51 -25.55 1.58
C ALA A 33 -2.87 -25.66 2.29
N LYS A 34 -3.22 -26.83 2.82
CA LYS A 34 -4.44 -27.04 3.62
C LYS A 34 -4.34 -26.42 5.00
N ALA A 35 -3.18 -26.44 5.66
CA ALA A 35 -2.96 -25.77 6.95
C ALA A 35 -3.05 -24.25 6.80
N MET A 36 -2.58 -23.70 5.68
CA MET A 36 -2.85 -22.30 5.31
C MET A 36 -4.33 -22.06 4.97
N SER A 37 -5.04 -23.02 4.39
CA SER A 37 -6.47 -22.93 4.05
C SER A 37 -7.43 -23.17 5.23
N LYS A 38 -7.03 -23.89 6.30
CA LYS A 38 -7.93 -24.32 7.39
C LYS A 38 -8.13 -23.30 8.51
N ALA A 39 -7.57 -22.11 8.36
CA ALA A 39 -8.03 -20.93 9.08
C ALA A 39 -8.23 -19.82 8.05
N ILE A 40 -9.36 -19.87 7.33
CA ILE A 40 -9.86 -18.68 6.65
C ILE A 40 -10.19 -17.69 7.77
N LYS A 41 -9.19 -16.95 8.23
CA LYS A 41 -9.36 -15.84 9.15
C LYS A 41 -10.04 -14.74 8.33
N ASN A 42 -11.37 -14.79 8.30
CA ASN A 42 -12.16 -13.69 7.75
C ASN A 42 -11.82 -12.44 8.55
N ILE A 43 -11.48 -11.35 7.85
CA ILE A 43 -11.38 -10.04 8.49
C ILE A 43 -12.74 -9.36 8.34
N GLU A 44 -13.37 -9.04 9.47
CA GLU A 44 -14.58 -8.23 9.47
C GLU A 44 -14.22 -6.74 9.36
N LEU A 45 -14.76 -6.07 8.34
CA LEU A 45 -14.72 -4.63 8.18
C LEU A 45 -15.90 -4.01 8.94
N ALA A 46 -15.60 -3.25 9.97
CA ALA A 46 -16.59 -2.55 10.79
C ALA A 46 -16.43 -1.02 10.66
N PRO A 47 -17.53 -0.26 10.70
CA PRO A 47 -17.47 1.20 10.66
C PRO A 47 -16.84 1.77 11.93
N VAL A 48 -15.94 2.74 11.76
CA VAL A 48 -15.34 3.52 12.84
C VAL A 48 -15.88 4.95 12.77
N ASN A 49 -16.40 5.45 13.89
CA ASN A 49 -17.02 6.77 13.95
C ASN A 49 -15.96 7.86 14.09
N ILE A 50 -15.58 8.47 12.96
CA ILE A 50 -14.68 9.63 12.94
C ILE A 50 -15.54 10.90 13.04
N LYS A 51 -15.56 11.50 14.24
CA LYS A 51 -16.38 12.68 14.52
C LYS A 51 -15.95 13.87 13.67
N GLY A 52 -16.91 14.73 13.31
CA GLY A 52 -16.61 16.07 12.80
C GLY A 52 -16.07 16.16 11.37
N VAL A 53 -16.02 15.05 10.62
CA VAL A 53 -15.49 15.04 9.24
C VAL A 53 -16.60 14.69 8.25
N GLU A 54 -17.32 15.71 7.76
CA GLU A 54 -18.13 15.55 6.54
C GLU A 54 -17.17 15.47 5.33
N GLY A 55 -17.31 14.45 4.49
CA GLY A 55 -16.56 14.35 3.23
C GLY A 55 -15.09 13.93 3.34
N ILE A 56 -14.81 12.87 4.12
CA ILE A 56 -13.48 12.24 4.19
C ILE A 56 -12.95 11.92 2.79
N GLN A 57 -11.67 12.24 2.54
CA GLN A 57 -11.04 12.16 1.21
C GLN A 57 -9.93 11.13 1.10
N ASN A 58 -9.25 10.85 2.21
CA ASN A 58 -8.11 9.95 2.28
C ASN A 58 -7.95 9.44 3.72
N ILE A 59 -7.30 8.28 3.85
CA ILE A 59 -6.96 7.66 5.12
C ILE A 59 -5.58 7.01 5.04
N ARG A 60 -4.79 7.13 6.10
CA ARG A 60 -3.54 6.41 6.31
C ARG A 60 -3.47 5.84 7.72
N LEU A 61 -3.23 4.54 7.80
CA LEU A 61 -2.96 3.84 9.05
C LEU A 61 -1.50 3.98 9.43
N PHE A 62 -1.25 4.08 10.73
CA PHE A 62 0.07 4.26 11.27
C PHE A 62 0.23 3.58 12.64
N GLU A 63 1.40 2.99 12.93
CA GLU A 63 1.71 2.36 14.23
C GLU A 63 2.51 3.32 15.11
N THR A 64 2.03 3.59 16.32
CA THR A 64 2.76 4.34 17.35
C THR A 64 3.09 3.46 18.55
N THR A 65 3.86 4.01 19.48
CA THR A 65 4.13 3.38 20.78
C THR A 65 2.87 3.16 21.62
N GLU A 66 1.81 3.94 21.37
CA GLU A 66 0.55 3.89 22.12
C GLU A 66 -0.54 3.05 21.44
N GLY A 67 -0.37 2.71 20.15
CA GLY A 67 -1.33 1.89 19.42
C GLY A 67 -1.37 2.20 17.92
N ILE A 68 -2.55 2.06 17.31
CA ILE A 68 -2.75 2.34 15.89
C ILE A 68 -3.49 3.67 15.74
N LEU A 69 -2.95 4.53 14.88
CA LEU A 69 -3.57 5.80 14.49
C LEU A 69 -4.13 5.72 13.08
N ALA A 70 -5.21 6.46 12.84
CA ALA A 70 -5.64 6.79 11.49
C ALA A 70 -5.54 8.29 11.27
N PHE A 71 -4.70 8.67 10.31
CA PHE A 71 -4.75 10.00 9.73
C PHE A 71 -5.83 10.03 8.68
N THR A 72 -6.78 10.96 8.82
CA THR A 72 -7.81 11.21 7.81
C THR A 72 -7.73 12.63 7.31
N SER A 73 -8.13 12.84 6.06
CA SER A 73 -8.20 14.19 5.53
C SER A 73 -9.58 14.57 5.01
N ALA A 74 -9.90 15.86 5.09
CA ALA A 74 -11.05 16.49 4.46
C ALA A 74 -10.70 17.87 3.91
N THR A 75 -11.48 18.35 2.93
CA THR A 75 -11.37 19.74 2.47
C THR A 75 -12.28 20.63 3.30
N GLY A 76 -11.68 21.60 4.00
CA GLY A 76 -12.38 22.71 4.63
C GLY A 76 -12.48 23.92 3.71
N LYS A 77 -13.50 24.76 3.91
CA LYS A 77 -13.57 26.11 3.35
C LYS A 77 -13.10 27.12 4.40
N LEU A 78 -12.19 28.02 4.04
CA LEU A 78 -11.86 29.17 4.88
C LEU A 78 -13.07 30.13 4.93
N SER A 79 -13.43 30.59 6.11
CA SER A 79 -14.62 31.43 6.33
C SER A 79 -14.55 32.81 5.67
N THR A 80 -13.39 33.22 5.14
CA THR A 80 -13.14 34.57 4.65
C THR A 80 -12.49 34.67 3.25
N ALA A 81 -12.25 33.57 2.53
CA ALA A 81 -11.67 33.62 1.18
C ALA A 81 -12.10 32.46 0.27
N THR A 82 -11.94 32.62 -1.05
CA THR A 82 -12.07 31.57 -2.09
C THR A 82 -11.05 30.42 -1.97
N ASN A 83 -10.20 30.45 -0.94
CA ASN A 83 -9.14 29.48 -0.72
C ASN A 83 -9.68 28.24 0.00
N HIS A 84 -9.22 27.08 -0.42
CA HIS A 84 -9.57 25.79 0.16
C HIS A 84 -8.47 25.37 1.14
N GLN A 85 -8.79 24.48 2.09
CA GLN A 85 -7.79 23.90 2.98
C GLN A 85 -7.92 22.38 2.98
N LEU A 86 -6.81 21.68 2.80
CA LEU A 86 -6.71 20.28 3.19
C LEU A 86 -6.39 20.24 4.68
N ILE A 87 -7.30 19.65 5.46
CA ILE A 87 -7.12 19.42 6.88
C ILE A 87 -6.82 17.94 7.04
N VAL A 88 -5.67 17.62 7.63
CA VAL A 88 -5.31 16.25 8.04
C VAL A 88 -5.43 16.19 9.56
N SER A 89 -6.27 15.27 10.02
CA SER A 89 -6.51 15.00 11.43
C SER A 89 -5.96 13.64 11.80
N GLU A 90 -5.24 13.59 12.92
CA GLU A 90 -4.92 12.39 13.65
C GLU A 90 -6.15 11.92 14.41
N ASN A 91 -6.52 10.65 14.23
CA ASN A 91 -7.58 10.00 14.99
C ASN A 91 -6.96 8.81 15.72
N ILE A 92 -7.02 8.84 17.05
CA ILE A 92 -6.71 7.67 17.87
C ILE A 92 -7.88 6.70 17.74
N ILE A 93 -7.61 5.48 17.27
CA ILE A 93 -8.65 4.47 17.09
C ILE A 93 -8.64 3.54 18.29
N ALA A 94 -9.55 3.80 19.24
CA ALA A 94 -9.87 2.88 20.31
C ALA A 94 -11.34 2.43 20.18
N PRO A 95 -11.71 1.22 20.65
CA PRO A 95 -13.05 0.64 20.48
C PRO A 95 -14.20 1.58 20.88
N ASP A 96 -13.98 2.46 21.86
CA ASP A 96 -15.01 3.34 22.43
C ASP A 96 -14.58 4.83 22.47
N PHE A 97 -13.45 5.19 21.87
CA PHE A 97 -12.88 6.54 21.98
C PHE A 97 -12.18 6.97 20.68
N VAL A 98 -12.61 8.13 20.16
CA VAL A 98 -11.90 8.83 19.08
C VAL A 98 -11.54 10.21 19.61
N GLN A 99 -10.27 10.41 19.91
CA GLN A 99 -9.68 11.74 20.04
C GLN A 99 -9.16 12.15 18.67
N GLN A 100 -9.65 13.30 18.22
CA GLN A 100 -9.24 13.91 16.96
C GLN A 100 -8.38 15.13 17.27
N ASN A 101 -7.14 15.11 16.80
CA ASN A 101 -6.26 16.26 16.84
C ASN A 101 -5.99 16.70 15.39
N THR A 102 -6.15 17.99 15.09
CA THR A 102 -5.70 18.51 13.79
C THR A 102 -4.18 18.55 13.78
N THR A 103 -3.56 17.83 12.86
CA THR A 103 -2.10 17.68 12.81
C THR A 103 -1.47 18.52 11.71
N LEU A 104 -2.19 18.71 10.60
CA LEU A 104 -1.67 19.46 9.44
C LEU A 104 -2.81 20.18 8.72
N THR A 105 -2.58 21.45 8.38
CA THR A 105 -3.46 22.23 7.52
C THR A 105 -2.66 22.77 6.35
N ILE A 106 -3.06 22.41 5.14
CA ILE A 106 -2.44 22.87 3.89
C ILE A 106 -3.42 23.79 3.18
N ASN A 107 -3.06 25.06 3.04
CA ASN A 107 -3.82 25.99 2.20
C ASN A 107 -3.71 25.57 0.74
N GLN A 108 -4.82 25.63 0.01
CA GLN A 108 -4.88 25.27 -1.40
C GLN A 108 -5.55 26.37 -2.21
N LEU A 109 -5.01 26.58 -3.41
CA LEU A 109 -5.59 27.51 -4.37
C LEU A 109 -6.90 26.95 -4.95
N LEU A 110 -6.93 25.65 -5.23
CA LEU A 110 -8.07 24.95 -5.82
C LEU A 110 -8.64 23.93 -4.83
N ALA A 111 -9.92 23.61 -4.98
CA ALA A 111 -10.61 22.59 -4.19
C ALA A 111 -10.19 21.14 -4.55
N ALA A 112 -9.12 20.98 -5.34
CA ALA A 112 -8.72 19.69 -5.89
C ALA A 112 -8.30 18.73 -4.78
N HIS A 113 -8.63 17.45 -4.94
CA HIS A 113 -8.23 16.41 -4.00
C HIS A 113 -6.70 16.27 -3.99
N SER A 114 -6.06 16.80 -2.96
CA SER A 114 -4.62 16.62 -2.80
C SER A 114 -4.34 15.23 -2.24
N ALA A 115 -3.56 14.46 -3.01
CA ALA A 115 -2.97 13.24 -2.51
C ALA A 115 -1.88 13.58 -1.49
N TRP A 116 -1.83 12.79 -0.42
CA TRP A 116 -0.81 12.92 0.61
C TRP A 116 -0.51 11.55 1.20
N ASP A 117 0.63 11.48 1.84
CA ASP A 117 1.05 10.32 2.62
C ASP A 117 1.81 10.74 3.88
N VAL A 118 1.89 9.84 4.85
CA VAL A 118 2.52 10.06 6.16
C VAL A 118 3.56 8.98 6.46
N ASN A 119 4.59 9.36 7.19
CA ASN A 119 5.58 8.46 7.76
C ASN A 119 6.08 8.99 9.11
N VAL A 120 6.76 8.15 9.90
CA VAL A 120 7.45 8.56 11.11
C VAL A 120 8.92 8.83 10.83
N THR A 121 9.38 9.91 11.44
CA THR A 121 10.78 10.31 11.51
C THR A 121 11.51 9.56 12.62
N THR A 122 12.84 9.59 12.63
CA THR A 122 13.67 8.98 13.67
C THR A 122 13.28 9.36 15.10
N ASN A 123 12.70 10.55 15.28
CA ASN A 123 12.39 11.11 16.59
C ASN A 123 10.95 10.81 17.05
N GLN A 124 10.26 9.86 16.41
CA GLN A 124 8.85 9.55 16.64
C GLN A 124 7.89 10.71 16.30
N SER A 125 8.37 11.77 15.63
CA SER A 125 7.56 12.81 15.01
C SER A 125 7.04 12.37 13.64
N TYR A 126 5.95 12.98 13.18
CA TYR A 126 5.39 12.71 11.86
C TYR A 126 6.02 13.58 10.77
N ALA A 127 6.14 12.99 9.57
CA ALA A 127 6.40 13.69 8.33
C ALA A 127 5.29 13.39 7.33
N PHE A 128 4.92 14.40 6.55
CA PHE A 128 3.93 14.30 5.50
C PHE A 128 4.56 14.70 4.18
N VAL A 129 4.19 14.01 3.10
CA VAL A 129 4.31 14.53 1.75
C VAL A 129 2.92 14.79 1.21
N ALA A 130 2.73 15.94 0.57
CA ALA A 130 1.44 16.31 0.01
C ALA A 130 1.60 16.98 -1.34
N GLU A 131 0.62 16.73 -2.19
CA GLU A 131 0.44 17.38 -3.47
C GLU A 131 -0.16 18.77 -3.29
N PHE A 132 0.41 19.76 -3.97
CA PHE A 132 -0.09 21.12 -4.01
C PHE A 132 -0.48 21.45 -5.45
N ALA A 133 -1.78 21.64 -5.68
CA ALA A 133 -2.32 21.99 -6.99
C ALA A 133 -2.00 23.45 -7.33
N GLY A 134 -1.00 23.68 -8.17
CA GLY A 134 -0.55 25.00 -8.62
C GLY A 134 -1.32 25.57 -9.83
N GLY A 135 -2.40 24.92 -10.23
CA GLY A 135 -3.17 25.28 -11.43
C GLY A 135 -2.69 24.51 -12.66
N ALA A 136 -1.55 24.92 -13.25
CA ALA A 136 -1.00 24.28 -14.46
C ALA A 136 -0.19 23.01 -14.15
N THR A 137 0.53 23.01 -13.03
CA THR A 137 1.38 21.91 -12.59
C THR A 137 1.20 21.68 -11.10
N ASN A 138 1.27 20.42 -10.67
CA ASN A 138 1.24 20.06 -9.26
C ASN A 138 2.67 19.96 -8.72
N GLN A 139 2.88 20.49 -7.52
CA GLN A 139 4.15 20.42 -6.81
C GLN A 139 4.03 19.52 -5.58
N LEU A 140 5.12 18.90 -5.16
CA LEU A 140 5.15 18.14 -3.92
C LEU A 140 5.86 18.91 -2.81
N PHE A 141 5.23 18.90 -1.65
CA PHE A 141 5.73 19.54 -0.44
C PHE A 141 6.01 18.48 0.62
N TYR A 142 7.10 18.68 1.35
CA TYR A 142 7.45 17.90 2.53
C TYR A 142 7.17 18.74 3.78
N TYR A 143 6.42 18.17 4.72
CA TYR A 143 6.08 18.77 6.01
C TYR A 143 6.64 17.89 7.12
N ASN A 144 7.43 18.45 8.02
CA ASN A 144 7.66 17.89 9.34
C ASN A 144 6.93 18.71 10.41
N GLN A 145 6.90 18.21 11.64
CA GLN A 145 6.21 18.81 12.79
C GLN A 145 6.57 20.29 13.05
N ASP A 146 7.74 20.75 12.60
CA ASP A 146 8.26 22.11 12.83
C ASP A 146 8.22 23.02 11.58
N SER A 147 7.88 22.49 10.41
CA SER A 147 8.01 23.21 9.14
C SER A 147 6.67 23.69 8.57
N GLN A 148 6.71 24.85 7.91
CA GLN A 148 5.60 25.43 7.14
C GLN A 148 5.35 24.70 5.79
N GLY A 149 5.94 23.51 5.58
CA GLY A 149 6.00 22.84 4.29
C GLY A 149 7.11 23.40 3.41
N THR A 150 7.98 22.53 2.92
CA THR A 150 9.04 22.90 1.97
C THR A 150 8.80 22.17 0.64
N PRO A 151 8.67 22.87 -0.49
CA PRO A 151 8.57 22.20 -1.78
C PRO A 151 9.90 21.48 -2.07
N PHE A 152 9.82 20.28 -2.63
CA PHE A 152 11.01 19.52 -3.05
C PHE A 152 11.04 19.24 -4.56
N THR A 153 10.03 19.73 -5.29
CA THR A 153 9.94 19.64 -6.75
C THR A 153 10.00 21.02 -7.42
N ASP A 154 10.33 22.08 -6.68
CA ASP A 154 10.39 23.46 -7.16
C ASP A 154 11.38 23.66 -8.32
N LYS A 155 12.49 22.90 -8.31
CA LYS A 155 13.51 22.91 -9.37
C LYS A 155 13.05 22.32 -10.70
N TYR A 156 11.85 21.75 -10.76
CA TYR A 156 11.23 21.17 -11.96
C TYR A 156 9.92 21.90 -12.31
N PRO A 157 9.98 23.20 -12.67
CA PRO A 157 8.79 24.06 -12.74
C PRO A 157 7.80 23.72 -13.86
N PHE A 158 8.20 22.88 -14.83
CA PHE A 158 7.35 22.46 -15.94
C PHE A 158 6.82 21.03 -15.79
N ASN A 159 7.23 20.33 -14.74
CA ASN A 159 6.78 19.00 -14.43
C ASN A 159 5.66 19.06 -13.41
N SER A 160 4.63 18.23 -13.60
CA SER A 160 3.55 18.04 -12.65
C SER A 160 3.77 16.74 -11.88
N PHE A 161 3.72 16.79 -10.55
CA PHE A 161 3.90 15.62 -9.70
C PHE A 161 2.65 15.35 -8.87
N SER A 162 2.18 14.11 -8.86
CA SER A 162 0.96 13.69 -8.15
C SER A 162 1.15 12.37 -7.39
N ASN A 163 0.17 12.02 -6.56
CA ASN A 163 0.11 10.74 -5.82
C ASN A 163 1.40 10.38 -5.04
N PRO A 164 1.95 11.28 -4.21
CA PRO A 164 3.17 10.98 -3.46
C PRO A 164 2.92 9.88 -2.44
N ARG A 165 3.87 8.96 -2.28
CA ARG A 165 3.87 7.92 -1.24
C ARG A 165 5.27 7.74 -0.67
N PHE A 166 5.38 7.65 0.65
CA PHE A 166 6.64 7.23 1.26
C PHE A 166 6.90 5.75 0.97
N SER A 167 8.17 5.37 0.93
CA SER A 167 8.56 3.96 0.93
C SER A 167 8.01 3.23 2.17
N ARG A 168 7.65 1.96 2.00
CA ARG A 168 7.24 1.06 3.10
C ARG A 168 8.25 -0.07 3.28
N GLY A 169 8.24 -0.76 4.43
CA GLY A 169 8.99 -2.01 4.61
C GLY A 169 10.42 -1.94 5.16
N GLY A 170 10.97 -0.77 5.51
CA GLY A 170 12.28 -0.68 6.19
C GLY A 170 12.17 -0.53 7.71
N ARG A 171 13.08 -1.17 8.48
CA ARG A 171 13.32 -0.77 9.89
C ARG A 171 14.38 0.33 9.90
N GLU A 172 14.03 1.46 10.51
CA GLU A 172 14.90 2.57 10.95
C GLU A 172 15.40 3.59 9.89
N GLY A 173 14.68 4.71 9.81
CA GLY A 173 15.22 6.02 10.22
C GLY A 173 16.15 6.82 9.30
N SER A 174 16.72 6.28 8.22
CA SER A 174 17.73 7.04 7.46
C SER A 174 17.34 7.46 6.05
N GLN A 175 16.35 6.81 5.45
CA GLN A 175 15.97 7.06 4.06
C GLN A 175 14.49 7.38 3.98
N VAL A 176 14.22 8.59 3.51
CA VAL A 176 12.86 9.09 3.26
C VAL A 176 12.72 9.07 1.75
N GLU A 177 12.60 7.87 1.17
CA GLU A 177 12.26 7.75 -0.25
C GLU A 177 10.78 8.04 -0.45
N VAL A 178 10.47 8.73 -1.53
CA VAL A 178 9.10 9.02 -1.93
C VAL A 178 8.91 8.62 -3.38
N SER A 179 7.93 7.77 -3.66
CA SER A 179 7.43 7.56 -5.01
C SER A 179 6.37 8.60 -5.36
N ALA A 180 6.28 8.98 -6.62
CA ALA A 180 5.27 9.89 -7.15
C ALA A 180 5.03 9.62 -8.63
N ILE A 181 4.01 10.27 -9.19
CA ILE A 181 3.67 10.20 -10.61
C ILE A 181 4.00 11.52 -11.27
N LEU A 182 4.90 11.46 -12.24
CA LEU A 182 5.32 12.57 -13.07
C LEU A 182 4.41 12.65 -14.30
N ASP A 183 3.88 13.85 -14.53
CA ASP A 183 3.03 14.23 -15.67
C ASP A 183 1.84 13.28 -15.90
N ASN A 184 1.33 12.69 -14.80
CA ASN A 184 0.25 11.70 -14.78
C ASN A 184 0.51 10.41 -15.59
N GLU A 185 1.77 10.08 -15.85
CA GLU A 185 2.14 8.96 -16.72
C GLU A 185 3.28 8.11 -16.16
N LYS A 186 4.28 8.74 -15.55
CA LYS A 186 5.53 8.08 -15.18
C LYS A 186 5.68 7.93 -13.68
N LEU A 187 5.94 6.71 -13.21
CA LEU A 187 6.40 6.49 -11.86
C LEU A 187 7.85 6.98 -11.70
N VAL A 188 8.06 7.82 -10.69
CA VAL A 188 9.37 8.31 -10.30
C VAL A 188 9.62 8.06 -8.82
N VAL A 189 10.88 7.95 -8.43
CA VAL A 189 11.29 7.86 -7.02
C VAL A 189 12.25 8.99 -6.70
N PHE A 190 12.01 9.66 -5.58
CA PHE A 190 12.93 10.59 -4.93
C PHE A 190 13.71 9.83 -3.85
N PRO A 191 14.97 9.41 -4.08
CA PRO A 191 15.68 8.51 -3.18
C PRO A 191 16.12 9.14 -1.84
N ASN A 192 16.11 10.47 -1.76
CA ASN A 192 16.59 11.18 -0.59
C ASN A 192 15.91 12.54 -0.46
N LEU A 193 15.07 12.68 0.58
CA LEU A 193 14.44 13.94 0.96
C LEU A 193 15.06 14.60 2.21
N THR A 194 16.22 14.14 2.69
CA THR A 194 16.94 14.79 3.81
C THR A 194 17.31 16.24 3.48
N ASN A 195 17.52 16.57 2.21
CA ASN A 195 17.65 17.94 1.72
C ASN A 195 16.68 18.21 0.57
N THR A 196 15.49 18.68 0.92
CA THR A 196 14.39 18.98 -0.02
C THR A 196 14.80 19.90 -1.17
N LYS A 197 15.69 20.87 -0.93
CA LYS A 197 16.17 21.82 -1.97
C LYS A 197 16.98 21.15 -3.07
N ASN A 198 17.56 19.98 -2.80
CA ASN A 198 18.39 19.23 -3.74
C ASN A 198 17.74 17.90 -4.15
N ALA A 199 16.48 17.66 -3.78
CA ALA A 199 15.78 16.41 -4.08
C ALA A 199 15.77 16.15 -5.58
N HIS A 200 16.30 15.01 -6.02
CA HIS A 200 16.29 14.58 -7.42
C HIS A 200 15.44 13.33 -7.54
N TYR A 201 14.83 13.13 -8.69
CA TYR A 201 14.09 11.92 -8.98
C TYR A 201 14.83 11.01 -9.96
N VAL A 202 14.51 9.73 -9.89
CA VAL A 202 14.86 8.69 -10.88
C VAL A 202 13.55 8.25 -11.53
N GLU A 203 13.50 8.24 -12.87
CA GLU A 203 12.37 7.66 -13.60
C GLU A 203 12.43 6.13 -13.55
N ILE A 204 11.30 5.50 -13.20
CA ILE A 204 11.17 4.04 -13.17
C ILE A 204 10.53 3.55 -14.48
N GLY A 205 9.47 4.22 -14.95
CA GLY A 205 8.73 3.86 -16.16
C GLY A 205 7.25 4.27 -16.10
N GLU A 206 6.42 3.71 -16.99
CA GLU A 206 5.02 4.14 -17.19
C GLU A 206 4.03 3.35 -16.32
N TRP A 207 3.47 4.02 -15.31
CA TRP A 207 2.45 3.50 -14.40
C TRP A 207 1.61 4.65 -13.82
N ASP A 208 0.35 4.37 -13.45
CA ASP A 208 -0.60 5.36 -12.92
C ASP A 208 -0.42 5.62 -11.41
N SER A 209 0.13 4.65 -10.68
CA SER A 209 0.46 4.78 -9.26
C SER A 209 1.45 3.69 -8.87
N GLY A 210 2.34 3.97 -7.91
CA GLY A 210 3.34 3.01 -7.41
C GLY A 210 3.62 3.19 -5.92
N VAL A 211 3.68 2.07 -5.19
CA VAL A 211 4.19 1.99 -3.81
C VAL A 211 5.59 1.38 -3.86
N LEU A 212 6.58 2.15 -3.39
CA LEU A 212 7.93 1.65 -3.21
C LEU A 212 8.04 0.85 -1.91
N LEU A 213 8.54 -0.37 -2.01
CA LEU A 213 8.69 -1.32 -0.91
C LEU A 213 10.18 -1.63 -0.72
N HIS A 214 10.72 -1.30 0.45
CA HIS A 214 12.09 -1.60 0.82
C HIS A 214 12.14 -2.96 1.53
N ALA A 215 12.58 -4.00 0.81
CA ALA A 215 12.75 -5.34 1.36
C ALA A 215 14.23 -5.63 1.65
N LYS A 216 14.65 -5.53 2.91
CA LYS A 216 16.02 -5.80 3.37
C LYS A 216 17.11 -4.95 2.70
N GLN A 217 17.67 -5.42 1.59
CA GLN A 217 18.74 -4.76 0.80
C GLN A 217 18.30 -4.53 -0.66
N SER A 218 17.02 -4.68 -0.94
CA SER A 218 16.43 -4.57 -2.27
C SER A 218 15.18 -3.70 -2.20
N TYR A 219 14.86 -3.08 -3.32
CA TYR A 219 13.59 -2.40 -3.48
C TYR A 219 12.69 -3.22 -4.40
N ALA A 220 11.40 -3.15 -4.15
CA ALA A 220 10.38 -3.63 -5.06
C ALA A 220 9.32 -2.54 -5.23
N VAL A 221 8.60 -2.61 -6.34
CA VAL A 221 7.49 -1.71 -6.61
C VAL A 221 6.25 -2.55 -6.84
N ILE A 222 5.20 -2.20 -6.13
CA ILE A 222 3.84 -2.59 -6.50
C ILE A 222 3.24 -1.40 -7.23
N ALA A 223 2.89 -1.59 -8.50
CA ALA A 223 2.39 -0.52 -9.35
C ALA A 223 1.04 -0.88 -9.98
N LYS A 224 0.21 0.12 -10.27
CA LYS A 224 -0.99 -0.05 -11.09
C LYS A 224 -0.73 0.45 -12.50
N ARG A 225 -0.93 -0.42 -13.49
CA ARG A 225 -1.02 -0.02 -14.90
C ARG A 225 -2.48 0.12 -15.28
N LEU A 226 -2.83 1.20 -15.99
CA LEU A 226 -4.20 1.40 -16.45
C LEU A 226 -4.64 0.30 -17.41
N HIS A 227 -5.91 -0.04 -17.32
CA HIS A 227 -6.58 -0.95 -18.23
C HIS A 227 -7.85 -0.27 -18.75
N SER A 228 -8.32 -0.67 -19.93
CA SER A 228 -9.57 -0.15 -20.47
C SER A 228 -10.75 -0.52 -19.56
N GLY A 229 -11.61 0.43 -19.24
CA GLY A 229 -12.83 0.19 -18.49
C GLY A 229 -13.45 1.49 -17.97
N GLU A 230 -14.58 1.36 -17.28
CA GLU A 230 -15.28 2.51 -16.69
C GLU A 230 -14.56 2.99 -15.44
N SER A 231 -14.41 4.31 -15.32
CA SER A 231 -13.88 4.92 -14.11
C SER A 231 -14.86 4.79 -12.95
N ARG A 232 -14.33 4.79 -11.73
CA ARG A 232 -15.10 4.83 -10.49
C ARG A 232 -14.57 5.93 -9.60
N HIS A 233 -15.44 6.87 -9.21
CA HIS A 233 -15.07 8.02 -8.37
C HIS A 233 -13.84 8.78 -8.90
N ASP A 234 -13.80 9.02 -10.21
CA ASP A 234 -12.69 9.64 -10.97
C ASP A 234 -11.39 8.82 -11.02
N VAL A 235 -11.44 7.54 -10.68
CA VAL A 235 -10.30 6.62 -10.75
C VAL A 235 -10.47 5.63 -11.89
N MET A 236 -9.47 5.54 -12.75
CA MET A 236 -9.45 4.57 -13.86
C MET A 236 -9.09 3.15 -13.35
N PRO A 237 -9.73 2.12 -13.91
CA PRO A 237 -9.42 0.74 -13.59
C PRO A 237 -8.02 0.35 -14.10
N GLY A 238 -7.42 -0.66 -13.50
CA GLY A 238 -6.11 -1.15 -13.86
C GLY A 238 -5.81 -2.54 -13.32
N VAL A 239 -4.57 -2.96 -13.56
CA VAL A 239 -4.00 -4.21 -13.05
C VAL A 239 -2.80 -3.90 -12.17
N ILE A 240 -2.61 -4.71 -11.13
CA ILE A 240 -1.45 -4.59 -10.24
C ILE A 240 -0.29 -5.41 -10.79
N GLU A 241 0.87 -4.78 -10.85
CA GLU A 241 2.14 -5.38 -11.24
C GLU A 241 3.12 -5.31 -10.08
N LEU A 242 4.05 -6.27 -10.04
CA LEU A 242 5.15 -6.31 -9.09
C LEU A 242 6.47 -6.52 -9.84
N PHE A 243 7.49 -5.75 -9.48
CA PHE A 243 8.84 -5.92 -10.00
C PHE A 243 9.87 -5.44 -8.98
N GLU A 244 11.08 -6.03 -9.04
CA GLU A 244 12.21 -5.59 -8.22
C GLU A 244 12.92 -4.40 -8.88
N LEU A 245 13.62 -3.62 -8.06
CA LEU A 245 14.55 -2.60 -8.52
C LEU A 245 15.96 -2.94 -8.03
N ASP A 246 16.97 -2.50 -8.79
CA ASP A 246 18.34 -2.46 -8.33
C ASP A 246 18.60 -1.26 -7.38
N SER A 247 19.84 -1.13 -6.90
CA SER A 247 20.25 -0.03 -6.00
C SER A 247 20.25 1.35 -6.67
N GLN A 248 20.05 1.42 -7.99
CA GLN A 248 19.89 2.66 -8.76
C GLN A 248 18.42 2.92 -9.12
N PHE A 249 17.48 2.18 -8.51
CA PHE A 249 16.05 2.24 -8.80
C PHE A 249 15.69 1.85 -10.25
N LYS A 250 16.50 1.03 -10.93
CA LYS A 250 16.14 0.52 -12.26
C LYS A 250 15.41 -0.81 -12.14
N PRO A 251 14.37 -1.08 -12.94
CA PRO A 251 13.70 -2.37 -12.98
C PRO A 251 14.69 -3.52 -13.17
N LYS A 252 14.55 -4.55 -12.33
CA LYS A 252 15.39 -5.73 -12.30
C LYS A 252 14.52 -6.98 -12.42
N GLY A 253 14.89 -7.87 -13.34
CA GLY A 253 14.17 -9.12 -13.55
C GLY A 253 12.86 -8.95 -14.34
N ALA A 254 11.99 -9.96 -14.26
CA ALA A 254 10.71 -9.95 -14.94
C ALA A 254 9.65 -9.20 -14.12
N ILE A 255 8.76 -8.49 -14.82
CA ILE A 255 7.56 -7.92 -14.21
C ILE A 255 6.53 -9.03 -14.05
N ILE A 256 6.01 -9.20 -12.84
CA ILE A 256 4.89 -10.08 -12.54
C ILE A 256 3.61 -9.32 -12.84
N SER A 257 2.85 -9.76 -13.84
CA SER A 257 1.64 -9.10 -14.30
C SER A 257 0.60 -10.10 -14.83
N PRO A 258 -0.66 -10.05 -14.36
CA PRO A 258 -1.10 -9.32 -13.17
C PRO A 258 -0.76 -10.11 -11.89
N VAL A 259 -0.50 -9.41 -10.78
CA VAL A 259 -0.36 -10.03 -9.44
C VAL A 259 -1.73 -10.51 -8.92
N LEU A 260 -2.76 -9.73 -9.22
CA LEU A 260 -4.16 -9.99 -8.87
C LEU A 260 -4.95 -10.27 -10.15
N ALA A 261 -5.74 -11.34 -10.20
CA ALA A 261 -6.55 -11.64 -11.38
C ALA A 261 -7.71 -10.64 -11.62
N ASN A 262 -7.96 -9.75 -10.66
CA ASN A 262 -9.10 -8.83 -10.64
C ASN A 262 -8.71 -7.43 -11.13
N THR A 263 -9.69 -6.72 -11.68
CA THR A 263 -9.61 -5.28 -11.91
C THR A 263 -9.43 -4.56 -10.58
N VAL A 264 -8.49 -3.62 -10.53
CA VAL A 264 -8.19 -2.79 -9.35
C VAL A 264 -8.37 -1.32 -9.70
N TYR A 265 -9.07 -0.59 -8.84
CA TYR A 265 -9.20 0.86 -8.96
C TYR A 265 -8.14 1.58 -8.13
N GLU A 266 -8.09 1.27 -6.84
CA GLU A 266 -7.12 1.84 -5.90
C GLU A 266 -6.51 0.72 -5.06
N TYR A 267 -5.28 0.94 -4.58
CA TYR A 267 -4.60 -0.01 -3.72
C TYR A 267 -3.62 0.69 -2.76
N ASP A 268 -3.29 -0.04 -1.72
CA ASP A 268 -2.16 0.20 -0.84
C ASP A 268 -1.44 -1.11 -0.56
N ALA A 269 -0.17 -1.02 -0.19
CA ALA A 269 0.67 -2.19 -0.02
C ALA A 269 1.70 -2.00 1.09
N ASP A 270 2.07 -3.12 1.71
CA ASP A 270 3.09 -3.17 2.75
C ASP A 270 3.79 -4.54 2.75
N ILE A 271 4.82 -4.68 3.59
CA ILE A 271 5.65 -5.89 3.68
C ILE A 271 5.46 -6.57 5.03
N LEU A 272 5.17 -7.87 4.99
CA LEU A 272 5.16 -8.74 6.15
C LEU A 272 6.47 -9.52 6.25
N PHE A 273 7.24 -9.31 7.31
CA PHE A 273 8.46 -10.06 7.60
C PHE A 273 8.18 -11.25 8.54
N ILE A 274 8.54 -12.47 8.11
CA ILE A 274 8.43 -13.72 8.89
C ILE A 274 9.75 -14.49 8.77
N ASN A 275 10.48 -14.64 9.88
CA ASN A 275 11.69 -15.48 9.97
C ASN A 275 12.64 -15.31 8.76
N ASP A 276 13.19 -14.11 8.59
CA ASP A 276 14.05 -13.69 7.47
C ASP A 276 13.44 -13.72 6.06
N LYS A 277 12.23 -14.23 5.90
CA LYS A 277 11.46 -14.12 4.66
C LYS A 277 10.54 -12.92 4.75
N PHE A 278 10.09 -12.45 3.60
CA PHE A 278 9.07 -11.44 3.53
C PHE A 278 7.99 -11.83 2.52
N LYS A 279 6.79 -11.29 2.73
CA LYS A 279 5.65 -11.42 1.82
C LYS A 279 5.09 -10.03 1.57
N TYR A 280 4.58 -9.81 0.38
CA TYR A 280 3.90 -8.57 0.03
C TYR A 280 2.44 -8.67 0.38
N ILE A 281 1.91 -7.68 1.09
CA ILE A 281 0.49 -7.61 1.43
C ILE A 281 -0.12 -6.48 0.62
N ILE A 282 -1.18 -6.79 -0.14
CA ILE A 282 -1.84 -5.84 -1.03
C ILE A 282 -3.29 -5.72 -0.61
N PHE A 283 -3.73 -4.51 -0.30
CA PHE A 283 -5.13 -4.19 -0.04
C PHE A 283 -5.65 -3.26 -1.12
N SER A 284 -6.70 -3.68 -1.82
CA SER A 284 -7.20 -2.98 -3.00
C SER A 284 -8.72 -2.95 -3.06
N THR A 285 -9.25 -2.02 -3.85
CA THR A 285 -10.66 -1.93 -4.15
C THR A 285 -10.92 -2.49 -5.56
N GLY A 286 -11.57 -3.65 -5.62
CA GLY A 286 -11.98 -4.29 -6.87
C GLY A 286 -13.32 -3.77 -7.39
N GLU A 287 -13.84 -4.39 -8.45
CA GLU A 287 -15.14 -4.03 -9.06
C GLU A 287 -16.32 -4.26 -8.10
N ASP A 288 -16.36 -5.42 -7.44
CA ASP A 288 -17.50 -5.88 -6.65
C ASP A 288 -17.16 -6.17 -5.17
N LYS A 289 -15.89 -6.09 -4.79
CA LYS A 289 -15.45 -6.31 -3.40
C LYS A 289 -14.10 -5.67 -3.12
N PRO A 290 -13.79 -5.34 -1.85
CA PRO A 290 -12.42 -5.12 -1.44
C PRO A 290 -11.64 -6.44 -1.51
N LEU A 291 -10.36 -6.36 -1.86
CA LEU A 291 -9.46 -7.51 -1.99
C LEU A 291 -8.27 -7.30 -1.07
N LEU A 292 -8.04 -8.22 -0.15
CA LEU A 292 -6.80 -8.32 0.59
C LEU A 292 -6.11 -9.59 0.16
N GLY A 293 -4.80 -9.54 -0.08
CA GLY A 293 -4.07 -10.79 -0.20
C GLY A 293 -2.59 -10.67 0.01
N VAL A 294 -1.98 -11.84 0.02
CA VAL A 294 -0.58 -12.08 0.34
C VAL A 294 0.07 -12.65 -0.90
N TYR A 295 1.09 -11.97 -1.40
CA TYR A 295 1.93 -12.47 -2.47
C TYR A 295 3.29 -12.91 -1.92
N ASP A 296 3.63 -14.18 -2.16
CA ASP A 296 4.91 -14.77 -1.79
C ASP A 296 5.79 -14.86 -3.05
N SER A 297 6.84 -14.04 -3.11
CA SER A 297 7.75 -13.97 -4.25
C SER A 297 8.58 -15.25 -4.43
N ASN A 298 8.77 -16.07 -3.37
CA ASN A 298 9.55 -17.29 -3.47
C ASN A 298 8.79 -18.40 -4.21
N SER A 299 7.47 -18.46 -4.02
CA SER A 299 6.59 -19.44 -4.67
C SER A 299 5.83 -18.87 -5.87
N ASN A 300 5.87 -17.55 -6.08
CA ASN A 300 5.07 -16.82 -7.06
C ASN A 300 3.57 -17.12 -6.89
N VAL A 301 3.10 -17.16 -5.64
CA VAL A 301 1.71 -17.48 -5.30
C VAL A 301 1.06 -16.26 -4.65
N TYR A 302 -0.10 -15.87 -5.19
CA TYR A 302 -1.03 -14.95 -4.54
C TYR A 302 -2.10 -15.76 -3.78
N SER A 303 -2.36 -15.37 -2.53
CA SER A 303 -3.42 -15.92 -1.69
C SER A 303 -4.35 -14.80 -1.22
N GLU A 304 -5.62 -14.88 -1.59
CA GLU A 304 -6.64 -13.93 -1.13
C GLU A 304 -7.04 -14.23 0.33
N ILE A 305 -7.16 -13.18 1.13
CA ILE A 305 -7.74 -13.20 2.47
C ILE A 305 -9.17 -12.66 2.37
N MET A 306 -10.12 -13.47 2.81
CA MET A 306 -11.54 -13.11 2.76
C MET A 306 -11.86 -11.94 3.69
N LEU A 307 -12.55 -10.95 3.14
CA LEU A 307 -13.09 -9.81 3.87
C LEU A 307 -14.61 -9.95 3.98
N SER A 308 -15.16 -9.75 5.18
CA SER A 308 -16.59 -9.75 5.46
C SER A 308 -17.02 -8.42 6.06
N GLY A 309 -18.31 -8.10 6.00
CA GLY A 309 -18.87 -6.87 6.59
C GLY A 309 -20.09 -6.37 5.83
N GLN A 310 -20.77 -5.37 6.40
CA GLN A 310 -21.86 -4.67 5.74
C GLN A 310 -21.36 -3.37 5.13
N PHE A 311 -21.04 -3.42 3.84
CA PHE A 311 -20.57 -2.27 3.07
C PHE A 311 -21.11 -2.25 1.65
N ASP A 312 -21.20 -1.05 1.10
CA ASP A 312 -21.56 -0.81 -0.29
C ASP A 312 -20.33 -1.00 -1.18
N LYS A 313 -20.30 -2.16 -1.84
CA LYS A 313 -19.20 -2.67 -2.66
C LYS A 313 -18.74 -1.69 -3.75
N GLY A 314 -19.65 -0.88 -4.30
CA GLY A 314 -19.34 0.10 -5.35
C GLY A 314 -18.79 1.44 -4.83
N ASN A 315 -18.77 1.64 -3.52
CA ASN A 315 -18.48 2.93 -2.90
C ASN A 315 -17.23 2.92 -2.01
N LEU A 316 -16.41 1.86 -2.10
CA LEU A 316 -15.16 1.75 -1.39
C LEU A 316 -14.00 2.40 -2.14
N THR A 317 -13.24 3.23 -1.42
CA THR A 317 -12.11 4.01 -1.95
C THR A 317 -11.03 4.18 -0.88
N ARG A 318 -9.84 4.64 -1.30
CA ARG A 318 -8.69 4.98 -0.45
C ARG A 318 -8.33 3.86 0.51
N PRO A 319 -8.00 2.66 0.00
CA PRO A 319 -7.46 1.61 0.86
C PRO A 319 -6.20 2.12 1.55
N SER A 320 -6.03 1.70 2.80
CA SER A 320 -4.81 1.84 3.57
C SER A 320 -4.51 0.53 4.28
N ILE A 321 -3.25 0.14 4.27
CA ILE A 321 -2.77 -1.04 4.97
C ILE A 321 -1.58 -0.68 5.85
N LEU A 322 -1.50 -1.33 7.01
CA LEU A 322 -0.39 -1.26 7.93
C LEU A 322 -0.09 -2.66 8.45
N VAL A 323 1.13 -3.14 8.20
CA VAL A 323 1.61 -4.43 8.69
C VAL A 323 2.54 -4.18 9.87
N THR A 324 2.15 -4.70 11.04
CA THR A 324 2.98 -4.67 12.25
C THR A 324 3.60 -6.05 12.51
N THR A 325 4.39 -6.16 13.57
CA THR A 325 4.97 -7.44 13.99
C THR A 325 3.92 -8.47 14.42
N THR A 326 2.72 -8.03 14.80
CA THR A 326 1.68 -8.91 15.38
C THR A 326 0.36 -8.88 14.64
N HIS A 327 0.13 -7.88 13.78
CA HIS A 327 -1.15 -7.69 13.12
C HIS A 327 -0.99 -7.13 11.71
N VAL A 328 -2.01 -7.36 10.88
CA VAL A 328 -2.28 -6.58 9.67
C VAL A 328 -3.52 -5.75 9.95
N TYR A 329 -3.42 -4.43 9.83
CA TYR A 329 -4.55 -3.51 9.92
C TYR A 329 -4.89 -2.99 8.54
N ILE A 330 -6.19 -2.91 8.25
CA ILE A 330 -6.71 -2.37 6.99
C ILE A 330 -7.78 -1.34 7.27
N ALA A 331 -7.83 -0.31 6.43
CA ALA A 331 -8.88 0.69 6.44
C ALA A 331 -9.26 1.13 5.03
N VAL A 332 -10.54 1.41 4.81
CA VAL A 332 -11.09 1.87 3.54
C VAL A 332 -12.20 2.88 3.78
N ILE A 333 -12.37 3.84 2.89
CA ILE A 333 -13.44 4.83 2.96
C ILE A 333 -14.62 4.36 2.13
N GLU A 334 -15.79 4.27 2.74
CA GLU A 334 -17.06 4.12 2.04
C GLU A 334 -17.68 5.50 1.78
N ALA A 335 -18.25 5.71 0.58
CA ALA A 335 -18.99 6.91 0.20
C ALA A 335 -18.18 8.22 0.33
N ARG A 336 -16.92 8.19 -0.14
CA ARG A 336 -15.96 9.32 -0.17
C ARG A 336 -16.63 10.63 -0.61
N LEU A 337 -16.22 11.75 -0.02
CA LEU A 337 -16.73 13.10 -0.35
C LEU A 337 -18.21 13.36 -0.08
N THR A 338 -18.94 12.39 0.48
CA THR A 338 -20.35 12.57 0.84
C THR A 338 -20.52 12.81 2.34
N LYS A 339 -21.71 13.25 2.74
CA LYS A 339 -22.10 13.35 4.16
C LYS A 339 -22.21 11.99 4.86
N ASN A 340 -22.29 10.91 4.09
CA ASN A 340 -22.36 9.55 4.58
C ASN A 340 -20.98 8.87 4.59
N ALA A 341 -19.90 9.62 4.30
CA ALA A 341 -18.56 9.09 4.29
C ALA A 341 -18.22 8.48 5.66
N ARG A 342 -17.79 7.22 5.66
CA ARG A 342 -17.33 6.55 6.88
C ARG A 342 -16.11 5.69 6.58
N VAL A 343 -15.27 5.55 7.59
CA VAL A 343 -14.12 4.66 7.54
C VAL A 343 -14.54 3.28 8.01
N LEU A 344 -14.23 2.26 7.23
CA LEU A 344 -14.37 0.86 7.60
C LEU A 344 -12.98 0.32 7.93
N MET A 345 -12.84 -0.38 9.06
CA MET A 345 -11.58 -0.94 9.51
C MET A 345 -11.69 -2.41 9.86
N GLY A 346 -10.59 -3.13 9.70
CA GLY A 346 -10.45 -4.52 10.11
C GLY A 346 -9.02 -4.82 10.53
N SER A 347 -8.84 -5.92 11.24
CA SER A 347 -7.50 -6.39 11.62
C SER A 347 -7.40 -7.91 11.59
N LEU A 348 -6.17 -8.39 11.35
CA LEU A 348 -5.81 -9.79 11.34
C LEU A 348 -4.61 -10.01 12.26
N ARG A 349 -4.76 -10.83 13.30
CA ARG A 349 -3.63 -11.22 14.15
C ARG A 349 -2.75 -12.25 13.45
N LEU A 350 -1.47 -11.95 13.40
CA LEU A 350 -0.38 -12.81 12.96
C LEU A 350 -0.01 -13.75 14.13
N ASN A 351 0.09 -15.05 13.83
CA ASN A 351 0.41 -16.08 14.83
C ASN A 351 1.84 -16.59 14.64
#